data_AF-A0A960V063-F1
#
_entry.id   AF-A0A960V063-F1
#
_cell.length_a   1.000
_cell.length_b   1.000
_cell.length_c   1.000
_cell.angle_alpha   90.00
_cell.angle_beta   90.00
_cell.angle_gamma   90.00
#
_symmetry.space_group_name_H-M   'P 1'
#
loop_
_entity.id
_entity.type
_entity.pdbx_description
1 polymer ?
#
loop_
_entity_poly.entity_id
_entity_poly.type
_entity_poly.pdbx_seq_one_letter_code
_entity_poly.pdbx_strand_id
1 'polypeptide(L)'
;MLTADYQDLLALWKRSHFCFYQLRFKGASFPATLALATTLKRWEPNLRLIANDMMPAIDHPEVFDGLHLGQQDLAACSDRELQRLLGRRPNFELGISTHDLAELRNTVALHLNPDYIAVGPCYSTDSKLDTNPVLDAQQLLAMLSAIEKEESLPARIVFIGGLNTVRIGDCLQKIASWRPGGPARSLQFQYAGIAMFRQAQEIQACNQMFAELQT
;
A
#
# COMPACT_ATOMS: atom_id res chain seq x y z
N MET A 1 21.01 5.76 15.88
CA MET A 1 20.54 4.36 15.78
C MET A 1 19.54 4.17 14.65
N LEU A 2 18.53 5.04 14.45
CA LEU A 2 17.58 4.93 13.31
C LEU A 2 18.22 4.93 11.90
N THR A 3 19.40 5.54 11.72
CA THR A 3 19.98 5.83 10.40
C THR A 3 20.51 4.62 9.65
N ALA A 4 21.11 3.64 10.35
CA ALA A 4 21.68 2.45 9.70
C ALA A 4 20.58 1.53 9.15
N ASP A 5 19.53 1.30 9.93
CA ASP A 5 18.39 0.47 9.54
C ASP A 5 17.71 1.02 8.27
N TYR A 6 17.53 2.34 8.15
CA TYR A 6 16.94 2.93 6.95
C TYR A 6 17.85 2.87 5.72
N GLN A 7 19.17 2.96 5.88
CA GLN A 7 20.10 2.82 4.76
C GLN A 7 20.07 1.40 4.17
N ASP A 8 20.00 0.39 5.04
CA ASP A 8 19.84 -1.00 4.61
C ASP A 8 18.51 -1.22 3.91
N LEU A 9 17.41 -0.69 4.46
CA LEU A 9 16.08 -0.74 3.82
C LEU A 9 16.07 -0.07 2.43
N LEU A 10 16.75 1.07 2.27
CA LEU A 10 16.86 1.74 0.97
C LEU A 10 17.72 0.93 -0.01
N ALA A 11 18.84 0.36 0.45
CA ALA A 11 19.68 -0.51 -0.39
C ALA A 11 18.90 -1.74 -0.89
N LEU A 12 17.99 -2.24 -0.07
CA LEU A 12 17.10 -3.34 -0.40
C LEU A 12 16.00 -2.93 -1.38
N TRP A 13 15.37 -1.76 -1.17
CA TRP A 13 14.39 -1.20 -2.10
C TRP A 13 14.99 -1.02 -3.50
N LYS A 14 16.21 -0.48 -3.61
CA LYS A 14 16.92 -0.30 -4.90
C LYS A 14 17.11 -1.60 -5.70
N ARG A 15 17.15 -2.73 -5.01
CA ARG A 15 17.35 -4.07 -5.60
C ARG A 15 16.04 -4.85 -5.71
N SER A 16 14.93 -4.24 -5.32
CA SER A 16 13.59 -4.82 -5.36
C SER A 16 12.81 -4.34 -6.58
N HIS A 17 11.73 -5.04 -6.90
CA HIS A 17 10.74 -4.59 -7.88
C HIS A 17 9.61 -3.75 -7.25
N PHE A 18 9.78 -3.28 -6.01
CA PHE A 18 8.76 -2.48 -5.34
C PHE A 18 8.58 -1.14 -6.03
N CYS A 19 7.34 -0.83 -6.43
CA CYS A 19 7.05 0.39 -7.17
C CYS A 19 7.06 1.65 -6.30
N PHE A 20 6.88 1.51 -4.99
CA PHE A 20 6.95 2.60 -4.02
C PHE A 20 7.30 2.08 -2.61
N TYR A 21 7.72 3.00 -1.75
CA TYR A 21 7.95 2.77 -0.33
C TYR A 21 6.90 3.52 0.48
N GLN A 22 6.18 2.81 1.34
CA GLN A 22 5.21 3.43 2.24
C GLN A 22 5.85 3.73 3.60
N LEU A 23 6.01 5.02 3.92
CA LEU A 23 6.55 5.45 5.20
C LEU A 23 5.47 5.44 6.28
N ARG A 24 5.53 4.41 7.13
CA ARG A 24 4.66 4.26 8.29
C ARG A 24 5.44 4.44 9.58
N PHE A 25 5.44 5.66 10.11
CA PHE A 25 6.10 5.99 11.38
C PHE A 25 5.08 6.13 12.52
N LYS A 26 4.49 4.99 12.93
CA LYS A 26 3.38 4.98 13.89
C LYS A 26 3.79 5.61 15.22
N GLY A 27 2.97 6.53 15.73
CA GLY A 27 3.20 7.25 16.99
C GLY A 27 4.11 8.47 16.87
N ALA A 28 4.73 8.70 15.71
CA ALA A 28 5.47 9.93 15.45
C ALA A 28 4.53 11.06 15.02
N SER A 29 4.91 12.30 15.35
CA SER A 29 4.24 13.49 14.85
C SER A 29 4.55 13.72 13.37
N PHE A 30 3.69 14.46 12.67
CA PHE A 30 3.94 14.80 11.26
C PHE A 30 5.31 15.50 11.04
N PRO A 31 5.75 16.48 11.87
CA PRO A 31 7.09 17.05 11.73
C PRO A 31 8.23 16.03 11.81
N ALA A 32 8.13 15.04 12.71
CA ALA A 32 9.12 13.98 12.82
C ALA A 32 9.11 13.06 11.58
N THR A 33 7.93 12.71 11.09
CA THR A 33 7.75 11.95 9.84
C THR A 33 8.31 12.69 8.64
N LEU A 34 8.04 14.00 8.50
CA LEU A 34 8.57 14.83 7.42
C LEU A 34 10.10 14.93 7.48
N ALA A 35 10.69 15.10 8.66
CA ALA A 35 12.14 15.15 8.83
C ALA A 35 12.83 13.84 8.41
N LEU A 36 12.24 12.69 8.78
CA LEU A 36 12.70 11.38 8.33
C LEU A 36 12.53 11.22 6.82
N ALA A 37 11.35 11.49 6.28
CA ALA A 37 11.05 11.40 4.86
C ALA A 37 12.00 12.25 4.00
N THR A 38 12.30 13.47 4.46
CA THR A 38 13.27 14.38 3.82
C THR A 38 14.68 13.80 3.85
N THR A 39 15.05 13.10 4.92
CA THR A 39 16.34 12.40 5.01
C THR A 39 16.40 11.22 4.03
N LEU A 40 15.31 10.43 3.93
CA LEU A 40 15.22 9.33 2.97
C LEU A 40 15.32 9.82 1.53
N LYS A 41 14.57 10.86 1.15
CA LYS A 41 14.64 11.48 -0.18
C LYS A 41 16.02 12.08 -0.49
N ARG A 42 16.74 12.60 0.51
CA ARG A 42 18.12 13.06 0.32
C ARG A 42 19.09 11.90 0.03
N TRP A 43 18.90 10.75 0.67
CA TRP A 43 19.73 9.57 0.43
C TRP A 43 19.36 8.82 -0.86
N GLU A 44 18.07 8.84 -1.23
CA GLU A 44 17.57 8.25 -2.46
C GLU A 44 16.53 9.18 -3.11
N PRO A 45 16.96 10.11 -3.98
CA PRO A 45 16.07 11.07 -4.63
C PRO A 45 14.95 10.44 -5.47
N ASN A 46 15.19 9.25 -6.03
CA ASN A 46 14.21 8.54 -6.85
C ASN A 46 13.26 7.65 -6.03
N LEU A 47 13.40 7.61 -4.70
CA LEU A 47 12.53 6.83 -3.84
C LEU A 47 11.10 7.35 -3.97
N ARG A 48 10.19 6.60 -4.58
CA ARG A 48 8.78 6.95 -4.63
C ARG A 48 8.17 6.72 -3.24
N LEU A 49 7.87 7.80 -2.53
CA LEU A 49 7.57 7.79 -1.09
C LEU A 49 6.08 8.11 -0.84
N ILE A 50 5.36 7.15 -0.25
CA ILE A 50 3.94 7.27 0.10
C ILE A 50 3.81 7.47 1.60
N ALA A 51 3.16 8.54 2.04
CA ALA A 51 2.87 8.77 3.46
C ALA A 51 1.67 7.95 3.93
N ASN A 52 1.82 7.21 5.03
CA ASN A 52 0.74 6.42 5.63
C ASN A 52 0.02 7.21 6.72
N ASP A 53 -1.31 7.34 6.61
CA ASP A 53 -2.23 7.92 7.60
C ASP A 53 -1.92 9.40 7.95
N MET A 54 -1.23 10.13 7.06
CA MET A 54 -0.70 11.48 7.35
C MET A 54 -1.14 12.51 6.30
N MET A 55 -2.40 12.95 6.38
CA MET A 55 -3.01 13.92 5.45
C MET A 55 -2.13 15.15 5.11
N PRO A 56 -1.41 15.78 6.06
CA PRO A 56 -0.58 16.94 5.76
C PRO A 56 0.52 16.69 4.71
N ALA A 57 0.87 15.44 4.40
CA ALA A 57 1.84 15.11 3.35
C ALA A 57 1.41 15.59 1.96
N ILE A 58 0.11 15.83 1.73
CA ILE A 58 -0.37 16.40 0.45
C ILE A 58 0.24 17.77 0.14
N ASP A 59 0.58 18.54 1.18
CA ASP A 59 1.16 19.88 1.09
C ASP A 59 2.70 19.86 0.95
N HIS A 60 3.32 18.67 0.91
CA HIS A 60 4.78 18.47 0.83
C HIS A 60 5.19 17.70 -0.43
N PRO A 61 4.93 18.26 -1.64
CA PRO A 61 5.17 17.59 -2.91
C PRO A 61 6.65 17.28 -3.20
N GLU A 62 7.56 17.99 -2.56
CA GLU A 62 9.00 17.82 -2.67
C GLU A 62 9.51 16.57 -1.94
N VAL A 63 8.70 16.00 -1.04
CA VAL A 63 9.07 14.84 -0.22
C VAL A 63 8.18 13.64 -0.53
N PHE A 64 6.87 13.84 -0.65
CA PHE A 64 5.91 12.74 -0.79
C PHE A 64 5.30 12.69 -2.19
N ASP A 65 5.31 11.49 -2.75
CA ASP A 65 4.74 11.17 -4.06
C ASP A 65 3.29 10.68 -3.94
N GLY A 66 2.80 10.44 -2.73
CA GLY A 66 1.43 10.05 -2.50
C GLY A 66 1.04 9.86 -1.04
N LEU A 67 -0.23 9.51 -0.86
CA LEU A 67 -0.87 9.18 0.41
C LEU A 67 -1.43 7.77 0.38
N HIS A 68 -1.42 7.14 1.54
CA HIS A 68 -2.18 5.94 1.81
C HIS A 68 -3.04 6.15 3.05
N LEU A 69 -4.33 5.87 2.92
CA LEU A 69 -5.31 6.09 3.98
C LEU A 69 -6.13 4.82 4.24
N GLY A 70 -6.40 4.55 5.51
CA GLY A 70 -7.42 3.57 5.92
C GLY A 70 -8.81 4.19 5.99
N GLN A 71 -9.82 3.34 6.22
CA GLN A 71 -11.20 3.79 6.34
C GLN A 71 -11.43 4.71 7.55
N GLN A 72 -10.73 4.46 8.65
CA GLN A 72 -10.80 5.32 9.84
C GLN A 72 -10.23 6.72 9.56
N ASP A 73 -9.14 6.81 8.79
CA ASP A 73 -8.56 8.10 8.39
C ASP A 73 -9.52 8.86 7.48
N LEU A 74 -10.13 8.17 6.51
CA LEU A 74 -11.13 8.76 5.61
C LEU A 74 -12.37 9.23 6.36
N ALA A 75 -12.83 8.49 7.37
CA ALA A 75 -13.97 8.88 8.20
C ALA A 75 -13.65 10.07 9.13
N ALA A 76 -12.37 10.25 9.50
CA ALA A 76 -11.90 11.36 10.29
C ALA A 76 -11.60 12.63 9.46
N CYS A 77 -11.50 12.51 8.13
CA CYS A 77 -11.28 13.65 7.25
C CYS A 77 -12.41 14.67 7.36
N SER A 78 -12.04 15.94 7.49
CA SER A 78 -12.95 17.05 7.26
C SER A 78 -13.34 17.17 5.79
N ASP A 79 -14.45 17.84 5.50
CA ASP A 79 -14.86 18.16 4.12
C ASP A 79 -13.74 18.85 3.33
N ARG A 80 -12.98 19.74 3.99
CA ARG A 80 -11.84 20.43 3.38
C ARG A 80 -10.73 19.47 2.98
N GLU A 81 -10.45 18.44 3.78
CA GLU A 81 -9.43 17.44 3.46
C GLU A 81 -9.90 16.52 2.33
N LEU A 82 -11.18 16.13 2.31
CA LEU A 82 -11.76 15.39 1.19
C LEU A 82 -11.68 16.20 -0.12
N GLN A 83 -12.00 17.50 -0.08
CA GLN A 83 -11.85 18.37 -1.25
C GLN A 83 -10.39 18.48 -1.72
N ARG A 84 -9.42 18.49 -0.80
CA ARG A 84 -8.00 18.45 -1.17
C ARG A 84 -7.59 17.13 -1.83
N LEU A 85 -8.11 15.99 -1.36
CA LEU A 85 -7.87 14.68 -1.99
C LEU A 85 -8.45 14.61 -3.41
N LEU A 86 -9.66 15.16 -3.59
CA LEU A 86 -10.32 15.25 -4.90
C LEU A 86 -9.55 16.17 -5.85
N GLY A 87 -9.09 17.32 -5.37
CA GLY A 87 -8.31 18.30 -6.11
C GLY A 87 -6.80 18.06 -6.08
N ARG A 88 -6.35 16.85 -5.72
CA ARG A 88 -4.91 16.53 -5.61
C ARG A 88 -4.20 16.76 -6.94
N ARG A 89 -2.92 17.11 -6.86
CA ARG A 89 -2.10 17.35 -8.06
C ARG A 89 -1.96 16.06 -8.90
N PRO A 90 -1.74 16.19 -10.23
CA PRO A 90 -1.40 15.04 -11.07
C PRO A 90 -0.19 14.28 -10.54
N ASN A 91 -0.17 12.96 -10.75
CA ASN A 91 0.89 12.05 -10.30
C ASN A 91 1.08 11.96 -8.78
N PHE A 92 0.20 12.56 -7.97
CA PHE A 92 0.14 12.29 -6.53
C PHE A 92 -0.76 11.08 -6.26
N GLU A 93 -0.12 9.99 -5.88
CA GLU A 93 -0.76 8.69 -5.77
C GLU A 93 -1.62 8.59 -4.51
N LEU A 94 -2.86 8.16 -4.65
CA LEU A 94 -3.76 7.89 -3.53
C LEU A 94 -4.03 6.39 -3.40
N GLY A 95 -3.61 5.79 -2.29
CA GLY A 95 -3.96 4.44 -1.91
C GLY A 95 -5.04 4.42 -0.85
N ILE A 96 -6.01 3.52 -0.98
CA ILE A 96 -7.04 3.30 0.03
C ILE A 96 -7.00 1.84 0.48
N SER A 97 -6.89 1.60 1.79
CA SER A 97 -7.02 0.27 2.38
C SER A 97 -8.48 -0.15 2.51
N THR A 98 -8.75 -1.41 2.19
CA THR A 98 -10.06 -2.02 2.24
C THR A 98 -9.96 -3.48 2.69
N HIS A 99 -10.79 -3.86 3.65
CA HIS A 99 -10.77 -5.17 4.31
C HIS A 99 -12.06 -5.97 4.12
N ASP A 100 -13.12 -5.34 3.63
CA ASP A 100 -14.37 -6.03 3.28
C ASP A 100 -15.16 -5.26 2.20
N LEU A 101 -16.28 -5.84 1.77
CA LEU A 101 -17.13 -5.25 0.74
C LEU A 101 -17.85 -3.97 1.21
N ALA A 102 -18.02 -3.75 2.52
CA ALA A 102 -18.66 -2.55 3.04
C ALA A 102 -17.69 -1.36 2.96
N GLU A 103 -16.43 -1.56 3.36
CA GLU A 103 -15.35 -0.60 3.20
C GLU A 103 -15.10 -0.28 1.71
N LEU A 104 -15.26 -1.27 0.82
CA LEU A 104 -15.13 -1.05 -0.62
C LEU A 104 -16.21 -0.10 -1.13
N ARG A 105 -17.47 -0.36 -0.74
CA ARG A 105 -18.60 0.50 -1.09
C ARG A 105 -18.44 1.92 -0.55
N ASN A 106 -17.91 2.05 0.67
CA ASN A 106 -17.58 3.36 1.23
C ASN A 106 -16.55 4.09 0.36
N THR A 107 -15.49 3.38 -0.05
CA THR A 107 -14.45 3.93 -0.95
C THR A 107 -15.03 4.43 -2.27
N VAL A 108 -15.94 3.66 -2.89
CA VAL A 108 -16.65 4.06 -4.12
C VAL A 108 -17.52 5.30 -3.87
N ALA A 109 -18.28 5.32 -2.77
CA ALA A 109 -19.18 6.42 -2.45
C ALA A 109 -18.47 7.76 -2.25
N LEU A 110 -17.19 7.76 -1.83
CA LEU A 110 -16.40 8.98 -1.67
C LEU A 110 -15.90 9.57 -3.00
N HIS A 111 -15.95 8.82 -4.11
CA HIS A 111 -15.53 9.28 -5.45
C HIS A 111 -14.10 9.88 -5.49
N LEU A 112 -13.20 9.41 -4.62
CA LEU A 112 -11.83 9.95 -4.52
C LEU A 112 -10.92 9.52 -5.67
N ASN A 113 -11.39 8.61 -6.54
CA ASN A 113 -10.64 8.02 -7.66
C ASN A 113 -9.24 7.56 -7.21
N PRO A 114 -9.13 6.61 -6.26
CA PRO A 114 -7.82 6.16 -5.78
C PRO A 114 -7.00 5.57 -6.93
N ASP A 115 -5.68 5.64 -6.80
CA ASP A 115 -4.72 5.10 -7.77
C ASP A 115 -4.38 3.62 -7.51
N TYR A 116 -4.69 3.12 -6.32
CA TYR A 116 -4.72 1.69 -6.01
C TYR A 116 -5.65 1.38 -4.83
N ILE A 117 -6.16 0.15 -4.80
CA ILE A 117 -6.86 -0.40 -3.64
C ILE A 117 -5.96 -1.40 -2.94
N ALA A 118 -5.74 -1.20 -1.64
CA ALA A 118 -5.00 -2.14 -0.83
C ALA A 118 -5.95 -3.13 -0.14
N VAL A 119 -5.79 -4.42 -0.44
CA VAL A 119 -6.66 -5.50 0.05
C VAL A 119 -5.91 -6.32 1.10
N GLY A 120 -6.50 -6.49 2.28
CA GLY A 120 -5.93 -7.32 3.34
C GLY A 120 -6.74 -7.32 4.64
N PRO A 121 -6.18 -7.83 5.76
CA PRO A 121 -4.90 -8.54 5.77
C PRO A 121 -5.00 -9.90 5.07
N CYS A 122 -4.07 -10.21 4.18
CA CYS A 122 -4.03 -11.51 3.49
C CYS A 122 -3.56 -12.65 4.40
N TYR A 123 -2.78 -12.33 5.43
CA TYR A 123 -2.30 -13.27 6.43
C TYR A 123 -2.24 -12.60 7.81
N SER A 124 -2.20 -13.42 8.86
CA SER A 124 -2.05 -12.93 10.23
C SER A 124 -0.73 -12.17 10.40
N THR A 125 -0.77 -11.07 11.16
CA THR A 125 0.38 -10.23 11.42
C THR A 125 0.29 -9.57 12.79
N ASP A 126 1.42 -9.57 13.51
CA ASP A 126 1.53 -8.88 14.80
C ASP A 126 1.93 -7.39 14.63
N SER A 127 2.01 -6.92 13.38
CA SER A 127 2.48 -5.56 13.04
C SER A 127 1.45 -4.45 13.27
N LYS A 128 0.17 -4.80 13.48
CA LYS A 128 -0.88 -3.90 13.97
C LYS A 128 -1.51 -4.52 15.21
N LEU A 129 -1.59 -3.75 16.31
CA LEU A 129 -2.24 -4.17 17.56
C LEU A 129 -3.76 -4.40 17.40
N ASP A 130 -4.33 -3.82 16.35
CA ASP A 130 -5.74 -3.94 15.98
C ASP A 130 -5.76 -4.39 14.51
N THR A 131 -5.75 -5.70 14.28
CA THR A 131 -5.85 -6.27 12.94
C THR A 131 -7.27 -6.74 12.69
N ASN A 132 -7.85 -6.28 11.58
CA ASN A 132 -9.01 -6.94 11.01
C ASN A 132 -8.72 -8.44 10.82
N PRO A 133 -9.73 -9.31 10.89
CA PRO A 133 -9.54 -10.73 10.64
C PRO A 133 -8.92 -10.95 9.26
N VAL A 134 -8.10 -12.01 9.16
CA VAL A 134 -7.48 -12.41 7.89
C VAL A 134 -8.57 -12.68 6.88
N LEU A 135 -8.45 -12.09 5.69
CA LEU A 135 -9.32 -12.41 4.56
C LEU A 135 -9.10 -13.86 4.15
N ASP A 136 -10.15 -14.68 4.27
CA ASP A 136 -10.12 -16.01 3.70
C ASP A 136 -10.13 -15.94 2.16
N ALA A 137 -9.90 -17.09 1.52
CA ALA A 137 -9.86 -17.16 0.06
C ALA A 137 -11.17 -16.70 -0.59
N GLN A 138 -12.33 -17.03 -0.02
CA GLN A 138 -13.62 -16.65 -0.59
C GLN A 138 -13.86 -15.13 -0.48
N GLN A 139 -13.53 -14.54 0.66
CA GLN A 139 -13.61 -13.09 0.88
C GLN A 139 -12.66 -12.34 -0.05
N LEU A 140 -11.43 -12.82 -0.20
CA LEU A 140 -10.45 -12.25 -1.12
C LEU A 140 -10.96 -12.26 -2.56
N LEU A 141 -11.46 -13.40 -3.05
CA LEU A 141 -12.00 -13.51 -4.42
C LEU A 141 -13.24 -12.64 -4.61
N ALA A 142 -14.10 -12.52 -3.60
CA ALA A 142 -15.27 -11.64 -3.63
C ALA A 142 -14.85 -10.16 -3.74
N MET A 143 -13.82 -9.75 -2.98
CA MET A 143 -13.22 -8.42 -3.08
C MET A 143 -12.66 -8.14 -4.47
N LEU A 144 -11.85 -9.06 -5.01
CA LEU A 144 -11.28 -8.92 -6.36
C LEU A 144 -12.36 -8.83 -7.44
N SER A 145 -13.39 -9.67 -7.37
CA SER A 145 -14.52 -9.60 -8.31
C SER A 145 -15.31 -8.30 -8.20
N ALA A 146 -15.49 -7.77 -6.98
CA ALA A 146 -16.17 -6.50 -6.78
C ALA A 146 -15.35 -5.32 -7.32
N ILE A 147 -14.04 -5.30 -7.09
CA ILE A 147 -13.15 -4.26 -7.61
C ILE A 147 -13.06 -4.31 -9.14
N GLU A 148 -13.04 -5.50 -9.73
CA GLU A 148 -13.03 -5.66 -11.18
C GLU A 148 -14.30 -5.09 -11.85
N LYS A 149 -15.46 -5.29 -11.23
CA LYS A 149 -16.76 -4.83 -11.75
C LYS A 149 -17.01 -3.33 -11.57
N GLU A 150 -16.24 -2.69 -10.70
CA GLU A 150 -16.41 -1.27 -10.37
C GLU A 150 -15.48 -0.41 -11.22
N GLU A 151 -16.04 0.23 -12.25
CA GLU A 151 -15.30 1.03 -13.21
C GLU A 151 -14.62 2.26 -12.59
N SER A 152 -15.21 2.82 -11.52
CA SER A 152 -14.68 3.99 -10.82
C SER A 152 -13.42 3.70 -10.00
N LEU A 153 -13.14 2.43 -9.70
CA LEU A 153 -11.95 2.03 -8.95
C LEU A 153 -10.76 1.80 -9.89
N PRO A 154 -9.50 1.84 -9.41
CA PRO A 154 -8.31 1.57 -10.21
C PRO A 154 -8.08 0.07 -10.41
N ALA A 155 -7.55 -0.32 -11.58
CA ALA A 155 -7.19 -1.72 -11.84
C ALA A 155 -6.05 -2.23 -10.96
N ARG A 156 -5.35 -1.31 -10.28
CA ARG A 156 -4.17 -1.62 -9.48
C ARG A 156 -4.56 -2.04 -8.07
N ILE A 157 -4.21 -3.27 -7.71
CA ILE A 157 -4.45 -3.88 -6.40
C ILE A 157 -3.11 -4.06 -5.69
N VAL A 158 -3.10 -3.70 -4.41
CA VAL A 158 -1.95 -3.92 -3.53
C VAL A 158 -2.35 -4.88 -2.43
N PHE A 159 -1.68 -6.02 -2.29
CA PHE A 159 -1.95 -6.92 -1.16
C PHE A 159 -1.18 -6.48 0.07
N ILE A 160 -1.85 -6.47 1.22
CA ILE A 160 -1.27 -6.03 2.49
C ILE A 160 -1.58 -7.03 3.62
N GLY A 161 -0.79 -6.99 4.68
CA GLY A 161 -1.02 -7.76 5.92
C GLY A 161 -0.41 -9.17 5.92
N GLY A 162 0.60 -9.35 6.76
CA GLY A 162 1.20 -10.66 7.07
C GLY A 162 1.96 -11.33 5.92
N LEU A 163 2.23 -10.61 4.83
CA LEU A 163 3.06 -11.06 3.73
C LEU A 163 4.53 -11.14 4.17
N ASN A 164 5.15 -12.29 3.88
CA ASN A 164 6.57 -12.53 4.03
C ASN A 164 7.04 -13.48 2.92
N THR A 165 8.32 -13.80 2.93
CA THR A 165 8.95 -14.63 1.88
C THR A 165 8.37 -16.03 1.78
N VAL A 166 7.91 -16.60 2.90
CA VAL A 166 7.25 -17.90 2.91
C VAL A 166 5.83 -17.83 2.34
N ARG A 167 5.11 -16.73 2.54
CA ARG A 167 3.68 -16.57 2.22
C ARG A 167 3.39 -15.92 0.87
N ILE A 168 4.38 -15.24 0.28
CA ILE A 168 4.18 -14.50 -0.97
C ILE A 168 3.88 -15.42 -2.16
N GLY A 169 4.51 -16.60 -2.22
CA GLY A 169 4.23 -17.61 -3.26
C GLY A 169 2.79 -18.13 -3.22
N ASP A 170 2.28 -18.46 -2.03
CA ASP A 170 0.87 -18.86 -1.82
C ASP A 170 -0.10 -17.73 -2.21
N CYS A 171 0.25 -16.47 -1.88
CA CYS A 171 -0.54 -15.31 -2.27
C CYS A 171 -0.63 -15.20 -3.80
N LEU A 172 0.50 -15.33 -4.49
CA LEU A 172 0.57 -15.31 -5.96
C LEU A 172 -0.23 -16.44 -6.60
N GLN A 173 -0.18 -17.66 -6.07
CA GLN A 173 -0.97 -18.77 -6.59
C GLN A 173 -2.47 -18.53 -6.44
N LYS A 174 -2.92 -18.00 -5.30
CA LYS A 174 -4.32 -17.61 -5.09
C LYS A 174 -4.77 -16.57 -6.11
N ILE A 175 -3.95 -15.55 -6.35
CA ILE A 175 -4.19 -14.51 -7.36
C ILE A 175 -4.25 -15.11 -8.77
N ALA A 176 -3.29 -15.95 -9.14
CA ALA A 176 -3.22 -16.58 -10.46
C ALA A 176 -4.40 -17.54 -10.71
N SER A 177 -4.96 -18.14 -9.65
CA SER A 177 -6.15 -18.99 -9.73
C SER A 177 -7.46 -18.23 -9.88
N TRP A 178 -7.47 -16.93 -9.54
CA TRP A 178 -8.65 -16.09 -9.69
C TRP A 178 -8.93 -15.86 -11.17
N ARG A 179 -10.20 -16.07 -11.56
CA ARG A 179 -10.68 -15.80 -12.91
C ARG A 179 -11.66 -14.62 -12.89
N PRO A 180 -11.48 -13.64 -13.78
CA PRO A 180 -12.44 -12.58 -14.03
C PRO A 180 -13.87 -13.08 -14.16
N GLY A 181 -14.79 -12.38 -13.52
CA GLY A 181 -16.23 -12.66 -13.62
C GLY A 181 -16.95 -11.61 -14.47
N GLY A 182 -16.66 -11.53 -15.77
CA GLY A 182 -17.21 -10.51 -16.68
C GLY A 182 -16.24 -10.12 -17.82
N PRO A 183 -16.50 -9.05 -18.59
CA PRO A 183 -15.48 -8.50 -19.49
C PRO A 183 -14.26 -8.09 -18.66
N ALA A 184 -13.16 -8.83 -18.84
CA ALA A 184 -12.01 -8.75 -17.95
C ALA A 184 -11.31 -7.40 -18.05
N ARG A 185 -11.17 -6.73 -16.90
CA ARG A 185 -10.18 -5.69 -16.71
C ARG A 185 -8.98 -6.36 -16.04
N SER A 186 -7.82 -6.34 -16.70
CA SER A 186 -6.61 -6.93 -16.13
C SER A 186 -6.20 -6.20 -14.86
N LEU A 187 -6.50 -6.79 -13.69
CA LEU A 187 -6.02 -6.27 -12.42
C LEU A 187 -4.50 -6.34 -12.39
N GLN A 188 -3.87 -5.26 -11.94
CA GLN A 188 -2.41 -5.16 -11.78
C GLN A 188 -2.08 -5.35 -10.31
N PHE A 189 -1.38 -6.43 -9.99
CA PHE A 189 -1.01 -6.74 -8.63
C PHE A 189 0.37 -6.16 -8.32
N GLN A 190 0.44 -5.34 -7.27
CA GLN A 190 1.67 -4.78 -6.76
C GLN A 190 1.86 -5.13 -5.29
N TYR A 191 3.12 -5.24 -4.90
CA TYR A 191 3.49 -5.38 -3.51
C TYR A 191 3.97 -4.02 -3.03
N ALA A 192 3.27 -3.46 -2.04
CA ALA A 192 3.82 -2.34 -1.32
C ALA A 192 4.95 -2.87 -0.44
N GLY A 193 6.13 -2.28 -0.58
CA GLY A 193 7.11 -2.27 0.50
C GLY A 193 6.52 -1.44 1.65
N ILE A 194 5.55 -2.01 2.36
CA ILE A 194 5.22 -1.53 3.70
C ILE A 194 6.48 -1.81 4.49
N ALA A 195 7.03 -0.79 5.14
CA ALA A 195 8.09 -0.95 6.12
C ALA A 195 7.56 -1.79 7.30
N MET A 196 7.38 -3.09 7.06
CA MET A 196 7.04 -4.12 8.02
C MET A 196 8.28 -4.95 8.36
N PHE A 197 9.35 -4.80 7.60
CA PHE A 197 10.58 -5.56 7.81
C PHE A 197 11.37 -4.88 8.93
N ARG A 198 11.21 -5.40 10.15
CA ARG A 198 12.05 -5.00 11.29
C ARG A 198 13.50 -5.49 11.13
N GLN A 199 13.79 -6.29 10.09
CA GLN A 199 15.11 -6.90 9.84
C GLN A 199 15.42 -7.01 8.33
N ALA A 200 16.64 -6.64 7.94
CA ALA A 200 17.13 -6.63 6.55
C ALA A 200 17.07 -7.99 5.83
N GLN A 201 17.06 -9.09 6.58
CA GLN A 201 17.05 -10.46 6.05
C GLN A 201 15.74 -10.84 5.35
N GLU A 202 14.60 -10.29 5.77
CA GLU A 202 13.29 -10.62 5.18
C GLU A 202 13.12 -10.05 3.77
N ILE A 203 13.83 -8.96 3.43
CA ILE A 203 13.72 -8.33 2.10
C ILE A 203 14.64 -9.00 1.07
N GLN A 204 15.80 -9.50 1.48
CA GLN A 204 16.69 -10.26 0.57
C GLN A 204 15.99 -11.48 -0.02
N ALA A 205 15.24 -12.22 0.80
CA ALA A 205 14.51 -13.39 0.33
C ALA A 205 13.27 -13.02 -0.52
N CYS A 206 12.65 -11.85 -0.31
CA CYS A 206 11.63 -11.32 -1.23
C CYS A 206 12.22 -11.01 -2.61
N ASN A 207 13.36 -10.33 -2.66
CA ASN A 207 14.00 -9.93 -3.93
C ASN A 207 14.42 -11.14 -4.79
N GLN A 208 14.92 -12.20 -4.15
CA GLN A 208 15.30 -13.42 -4.86
C GLN A 208 14.09 -14.12 -5.50
N MET A 209 12.96 -14.21 -4.79
CA MET A 209 11.73 -14.79 -5.33
C MET A 209 11.13 -13.99 -6.49
N PHE A 210 11.18 -12.65 -6.45
CA PHE A 210 10.68 -11.85 -7.57
C PHE A 210 11.50 -12.05 -8.85
N ALA A 211 12.81 -12.24 -8.73
CA ALA A 211 13.67 -12.55 -9.87
C ALA A 211 13.32 -13.92 -10.49
N GLU A 212 12.93 -14.91 -9.67
CA GLU A 212 12.54 -16.26 -10.09
C GLU A 212 11.14 -16.32 -10.73
N LEU A 213 10.25 -15.37 -10.43
CA LEU A 213 8.89 -15.30 -11.00
C LEU A 213 8.83 -14.61 -12.37
N GLN A 214 9.91 -13.99 -12.83
CA GLN A 214 10.01 -13.33 -14.14
C GLN A 214 10.74 -14.19 -15.21
N THR A 215 11.20 -15.38 -14.84
CA THR A 215 11.73 -16.42 -15.75
C THR A 215 10.69 -17.49 -16.01
#